data_AF-G9KBW0-F1
#
_entry.id   AF-G9KBW0-F1
#
_cell.length_a   1.000
_cell.length_b   1.000
_cell.length_c   1.000
_cell.angle_alpha   90.00
_cell.angle_beta   90.00
_cell.angle_gamma   90.00
#
_symmetry.space_group_name_H-M   'P 1'
#
loop_
_entity.id
_entity.type
_entity.pdbx_description
1 polymer ?
#
loop_
_entity_poly.entity_id
_entity_poly.type
_entity_poly.pdbx_seq_one_letter_code
_entity_poly.pdbx_strand_id
1 'polypeptide(L)'
;DTSYCPKPVACPKGSHPILTYEEGACCPHQNCSWSVCSANGTLFQPGSVISSSLCETCRCEVPGSPHSDTAVISCETQICNTRCPEGFEYREQSGRCCGGCVQQACVLNATDGSPHLFYPGQSWPDP
;
A
#
# COMPACT_ATOMS: atom_id res chain seq x y z
N ASP A 1 -5.98 13.90 47.90
CA ASP A 1 -6.88 13.38 46.87
C ASP A 1 -6.71 11.88 46.79
N THR A 2 -7.68 11.13 47.30
CA THR A 2 -7.65 9.67 47.35
C THR A 2 -8.77 9.20 46.41
N SER A 3 -8.42 8.90 45.16
CA SER A 3 -9.38 8.20 44.29
C SER A 3 -9.52 6.77 44.79
N TYR A 4 -10.76 6.30 44.93
CA TYR A 4 -11.08 4.91 45.31
C TYR A 4 -10.97 3.94 44.13
N CYS A 5 -10.71 4.47 42.92
CA CYS A 5 -10.54 3.64 41.75
C CYS A 5 -9.20 2.88 41.80
N PRO A 6 -9.17 1.64 41.28
CA PRO A 6 -7.92 0.90 41.12
C PRO A 6 -6.89 1.73 40.33
N LYS A 7 -5.62 1.58 40.68
CA LYS A 7 -4.54 2.20 39.90
C LYS A 7 -4.48 1.57 38.50
N PRO A 8 -4.24 2.38 37.45
CA PRO A 8 -4.05 1.85 36.10
C PRO A 8 -2.92 0.82 36.06
N VAL A 9 -3.15 -0.27 35.34
CA VAL A 9 -2.17 -1.35 35.17
C VAL A 9 -1.24 -1.00 34.01
N ALA A 10 0.03 -1.38 34.10
CA ALA A 10 0.97 -1.18 33.00
C ALA A 10 0.57 -2.01 31.77
N CYS A 11 0.60 -1.39 30.59
CA CYS A 11 0.35 -2.07 29.32
C CYS A 11 1.61 -2.81 28.81
N PRO A 12 1.46 -3.78 27.89
CA PRO A 12 2.59 -4.44 27.24
C PRO A 12 3.53 -3.45 26.53
N LYS A 13 4.81 -3.85 26.37
CA LYS A 13 5.80 -3.04 25.64
C LYS A 13 5.28 -2.70 24.23
N GLY A 14 5.38 -1.42 23.87
CA GLY A 14 4.88 -0.91 22.58
C GLY A 14 3.43 -0.39 22.63
N SER A 15 2.79 -0.44 23.79
CA SER A 15 1.46 0.13 24.00
C SER A 15 1.43 1.03 25.24
N HIS A 16 0.43 1.89 25.32
CA HIS A 16 0.20 2.80 26.44
C HIS A 16 -1.27 2.70 26.90
N PRO A 17 -1.53 2.92 28.20
CA PRO A 17 -2.89 2.87 28.74
C PRO A 17 -3.72 4.06 28.26
N ILE A 18 -4.94 3.79 27.83
CA ILE A 18 -5.99 4.77 27.56
C ILE A 18 -7.11 4.52 28.57
N LEU A 19 -7.59 5.60 29.20
CA LEU A 19 -8.72 5.56 30.13
C LEU A 19 -9.95 6.14 29.43
N THR A 20 -11.02 5.36 29.31
CA THR A 20 -12.32 5.79 28.79
C THR A 20 -13.31 5.94 29.93
N TYR A 21 -14.07 7.04 29.92
CA TYR A 21 -15.08 7.34 30.93
C TYR A 21 -16.45 7.19 30.29
N GLU A 22 -17.23 6.25 30.80
CA GLU A 22 -18.60 6.00 30.35
C GLU A 22 -19.58 6.60 31.36
N GLU A 23 -20.68 7.17 30.88
CA GLU A 23 -21.70 7.76 31.74
C GLU A 23 -22.36 6.69 32.62
N GLY A 24 -22.40 6.94 33.93
CA GLY A 24 -22.92 5.99 34.93
C GLY A 24 -21.90 4.97 35.46
N ALA A 25 -20.67 4.94 34.93
CA ALA A 25 -19.60 4.10 35.48
C ALA A 25 -18.95 4.74 36.72
N CYS A 26 -18.67 3.94 37.74
CA CYS A 26 -18.00 4.40 38.97
C CYS A 26 -16.50 4.68 38.77
N CYS A 27 -15.86 3.99 37.84
CA CYS A 27 -14.44 4.13 37.49
C CYS A 27 -14.24 4.07 35.98
N PRO A 28 -13.17 4.70 35.44
CA PRO A 28 -12.84 4.60 34.02
C PRO A 28 -12.47 3.17 33.64
N HIS A 29 -12.78 2.82 32.40
CA HIS A 29 -12.31 1.58 31.79
C HIS A 29 -10.91 1.81 31.19
N GLN A 30 -10.00 0.86 31.41
CA GLN A 30 -8.67 0.92 30.82
C GLN A 30 -8.59 0.04 29.57
N ASN A 31 -8.08 0.59 28.48
CA ASN A 31 -7.64 -0.14 27.30
C ASN A 31 -6.16 0.13 27.02
N CYS A 32 -5.51 -0.70 26.20
CA CYS A 32 -4.12 -0.45 25.77
C CYS A 32 -4.12 -0.11 24.28
N SER A 33 -3.58 1.06 23.93
CA SER A 33 -3.39 1.48 22.54
C SER A 33 -1.95 1.26 22.10
N TRP A 34 -1.80 0.66 20.92
CA TRP A 34 -0.49 0.36 20.35
C TRP A 34 0.09 1.58 19.66
N SER A 35 1.24 2.04 20.12
CA SER A 35 1.98 3.15 19.49
C SER A 35 3.01 2.65 18.46
N VAL A 36 3.18 1.34 18.35
CA VAL A 36 4.12 0.68 17.43
C VAL A 36 3.43 -0.53 16.79
N CYS A 37 3.89 -0.94 15.61
CA CYS A 37 3.43 -2.16 14.97
C CYS A 37 4.23 -3.38 15.46
N SER A 38 3.61 -4.56 15.45
CA SER A 38 4.29 -5.83 15.75
C SER A 38 4.15 -6.78 14.57
N ALA A 39 5.27 -7.27 14.05
CA ALA A 39 5.30 -8.31 13.03
C ALA A 39 6.32 -9.39 13.43
N ASN A 40 5.86 -10.64 13.53
CA ASN A 40 6.67 -11.80 13.93
C ASN A 40 7.46 -11.58 15.24
N GLY A 41 6.86 -10.88 16.21
CA GLY A 41 7.48 -10.58 17.51
C GLY A 41 8.48 -9.40 17.51
N THR A 42 8.71 -8.77 16.35
CA THR A 42 9.54 -7.56 16.24
C THR A 42 8.67 -6.32 16.29
N LEU A 43 9.10 -5.30 17.03
CA LEU A 43 8.39 -4.01 17.16
C LEU A 43 8.93 -2.99 16.17
N PHE A 44 8.03 -2.30 15.49
CA PHE A 44 8.30 -1.36 14.41
C PHE A 44 7.73 0.02 14.73
N GLN A 45 8.58 1.04 14.69
CA GLN A 45 8.15 2.43 14.91
C GLN A 45 7.33 2.93 13.71
N PRO A 46 6.40 3.87 13.92
CA PRO A 46 5.74 4.57 12.82
C PRO A 46 6.74 5.13 11.80
N GLY A 47 6.46 4.95 10.52
CA GLY A 47 7.31 5.30 9.38
C GLY A 47 8.30 4.21 8.95
N SER A 48 8.56 3.20 9.80
CA SER A 48 9.49 2.12 9.45
C SER A 48 8.91 1.18 8.38
N VAL A 49 9.79 0.68 7.51
CA VAL A 49 9.46 -0.36 6.52
C VAL A 49 9.55 -1.72 7.22
N ILE A 50 8.46 -2.47 7.17
CA ILE A 50 8.36 -3.81 7.75
C ILE A 50 8.83 -4.85 6.72
N SER A 51 8.38 -4.68 5.48
CA SER A 51 8.77 -5.51 4.36
C SER A 51 8.74 -4.69 3.07
N SER A 52 9.61 -5.05 2.14
CA SER A 52 9.62 -4.46 0.80
C SER A 52 10.01 -5.54 -0.21
N SER A 53 9.14 -5.73 -1.19
CA SER A 53 9.33 -6.56 -2.37
C SER A 53 9.33 -5.67 -3.61
N LEU A 54 9.44 -6.25 -4.80
CA LEU A 54 9.38 -5.48 -6.05
C LEU A 54 8.07 -4.71 -6.18
N CYS A 55 6.93 -5.34 -5.87
CA CYS A 55 5.59 -4.80 -6.11
C CYS A 55 4.85 -4.35 -4.86
N GLU A 56 5.39 -4.59 -3.68
CA GLU A 56 4.68 -4.29 -2.44
C GLU A 56 5.64 -3.77 -1.39
N THR A 57 5.24 -2.72 -0.69
CA THR A 57 5.96 -2.23 0.48
C THR A 57 5.00 -2.05 1.65
N CYS A 58 5.31 -2.70 2.77
CA CYS A 58 4.56 -2.56 4.01
C CYS A 58 5.30 -1.64 4.98
N ARG A 59 4.56 -0.71 5.57
CA ARG A 59 5.05 0.26 6.55
C ARG A 59 4.19 0.22 7.81
N CYS A 60 4.82 0.56 8.93
CA CYS A 60 4.06 0.89 10.13
C CYS A 60 3.57 2.33 10.02
N GLU A 61 2.27 2.57 10.06
CA GLU A 61 1.65 3.88 9.90
C GLU A 61 0.73 4.19 11.07
N VAL A 62 0.62 5.46 11.45
CA VAL A 62 -0.40 5.92 12.39
C VAL A 62 -1.47 6.62 11.56
N PRO A 63 -2.72 6.14 11.55
CA PRO A 63 -3.80 6.81 10.83
C PRO A 63 -3.89 8.25 11.34
N GLY A 64 -3.73 9.24 10.46
CA GLY A 64 -3.82 10.66 10.82
C GLY A 64 -5.22 11.15 11.22
N SER A 65 -6.12 10.21 11.55
CA SER A 65 -7.49 10.50 11.97
C SER A 65 -7.51 10.80 13.46
N PRO A 66 -8.25 11.83 13.94
CA PRO A 66 -8.26 12.24 15.34
C PRO A 66 -8.82 11.22 16.34
N HIS A 67 -9.24 10.03 15.87
CA HIS A 67 -9.84 8.97 16.68
C HIS A 67 -9.01 7.67 16.67
N SER A 68 -7.86 7.63 16.00
CA SER A 68 -7.06 6.39 15.88
C SER A 68 -5.58 6.66 16.05
N ASP A 69 -5.13 6.78 17.31
CA ASP A 69 -3.72 6.84 17.68
C ASP A 69 -3.02 5.47 17.64
N THR A 70 -3.72 4.44 17.13
CA THR A 70 -3.19 3.08 17.05
C THR A 70 -2.35 2.92 15.79
N ALA A 71 -1.10 2.53 15.95
CA ALA A 71 -0.21 2.19 14.86
C ALA A 71 -0.68 0.89 14.16
N VAL A 72 -0.77 0.92 12.84
CA VAL A 72 -1.23 -0.19 12.01
C VAL A 72 -0.23 -0.49 10.90
N ILE A 73 -0.18 -1.75 10.48
CA ILE A 73 0.62 -2.16 9.32
C ILE A 73 -0.18 -1.85 8.06
N SER A 74 0.38 -1.00 7.20
CA SER A 74 -0.20 -0.56 5.94
C SER A 74 0.69 -1.06 4.80
N CYS A 75 0.11 -1.77 3.83
CA CYS A 75 0.85 -2.31 2.69
C CYS A 75 0.35 -1.66 1.41
N GLU A 76 1.28 -1.05 0.66
CA GLU A 76 1.01 -0.47 -0.64
C GLU A 76 1.50 -1.42 -1.73
N THR A 77 0.57 -1.91 -2.55
CA THR A 77 0.86 -2.73 -3.72
C THR A 77 0.86 -1.87 -4.98
N GLN A 78 1.95 -1.90 -5.74
CA GLN A 78 2.04 -1.27 -7.05
C GLN A 78 1.24 -2.07 -8.08
N ILE A 79 0.23 -1.43 -8.68
CA ILE A 79 -0.57 -2.00 -9.77
C ILE A 79 0.02 -1.55 -11.11
N CYS A 80 0.39 -2.51 -11.96
CA CYS A 80 0.97 -2.23 -13.26
C CYS A 80 -0.10 -1.89 -14.29
N ASN A 81 0.11 -0.81 -15.05
CA ASN A 81 -0.69 -0.54 -16.24
C ASN A 81 -0.20 -1.41 -17.39
N THR A 82 -1.03 -2.35 -17.82
CA THR A 82 -0.75 -3.26 -18.93
C THR A 82 -1.33 -2.78 -20.27
N ARG A 83 -2.06 -1.67 -20.28
CA ARG A 83 -2.61 -1.10 -21.52
C ARG A 83 -1.50 -0.41 -22.30
N CYS A 84 -1.28 -0.91 -23.50
CA CYS A 84 -0.33 -0.35 -24.44
C CYS A 84 -1.04 0.35 -25.61
N PRO A 85 -0.39 1.34 -26.23
CA PRO A 85 -0.90 1.94 -27.46
C PRO A 85 -0.90 0.92 -28.60
N GLU A 86 -1.67 1.22 -29.66
CA GLU A 86 -1.72 0.41 -30.88
C GLU A 86 -0.33 0.08 -31.40
N GLY A 87 -0.12 -1.18 -31.81
CA GLY A 87 1.18 -1.68 -32.28
C GLY A 87 2.21 -2.01 -31.19
N PHE A 88 1.87 -1.86 -29.91
CA PHE A 88 2.72 -2.24 -28.78
C PHE A 88 2.04 -3.28 -27.89
N GLU A 89 2.84 -4.17 -27.32
CA GLU A 89 2.38 -5.16 -26.34
C GLU A 89 3.15 -5.01 -25.04
N TYR A 90 2.45 -5.19 -23.92
CA TYR A 90 3.07 -5.17 -22.61
C TYR A 90 3.97 -6.40 -22.43
N ARG A 91 5.22 -6.17 -22.05
CA ARG A 91 6.16 -7.23 -21.65
C ARG A 91 6.70 -6.98 -20.26
N GLU A 92 6.63 -8.01 -19.43
CA GLU A 92 7.27 -8.04 -18.12
C GLU A 92 8.78 -7.84 -18.23
N GLN A 93 9.37 -7.23 -17.21
CA GLN A 93 10.81 -6.99 -17.12
C GLN A 93 11.36 -7.66 -15.86
N SER A 94 12.33 -8.56 -16.05
CA SER A 94 12.97 -9.25 -14.94
C SER A 94 13.62 -8.26 -13.96
N GLY A 95 13.35 -8.46 -12.67
CA GLY A 95 13.89 -7.61 -11.60
C GLY A 95 13.15 -6.29 -11.38
N ARG A 96 11.98 -6.09 -12.00
CA ARG A 96 11.10 -4.94 -11.77
C ARG A 96 9.69 -5.43 -11.46
N CYS A 97 8.91 -4.62 -10.75
CA CYS A 97 7.49 -4.94 -10.56
C CYS A 97 6.71 -4.87 -11.86
N CYS A 98 6.83 -3.73 -12.55
CA CYS A 98 6.15 -3.48 -13.81
C CYS A 98 7.09 -3.60 -14.99
N GLY A 99 6.55 -4.16 -16.05
CA GLY A 99 7.11 -4.19 -17.38
C GLY A 99 6.84 -2.91 -18.15
N GLY A 100 6.92 -3.00 -19.47
CA GLY A 100 6.66 -1.88 -20.36
C GLY A 100 6.13 -2.31 -21.72
N CYS A 101 5.62 -1.34 -22.46
CA CYS A 101 5.12 -1.54 -23.81
C CYS A 101 6.29 -1.69 -24.79
N VAL A 102 6.35 -2.83 -25.47
CA VAL A 102 7.34 -3.15 -26.49
C VAL A 102 6.64 -3.18 -27.84
N GLN A 103 7.19 -2.45 -28.81
CA GLN A 103 6.63 -2.40 -30.15
C GLN A 103 6.64 -3.79 -30.79
N GLN A 104 5.48 -4.25 -31.26
CA GLN A 104 5.33 -5.48 -32.04
C GLN A 104 4.97 -5.20 -33.49
N ALA A 105 4.40 -4.02 -33.79
CA ALA A 105 4.03 -3.62 -35.14
C ALA A 105 4.33 -2.15 -35.42
N CYS A 106 4.60 -1.84 -36.68
CA CYS A 106 4.59 -0.47 -37.18
C CYS A 106 3.14 0.00 -37.32
N VAL A 107 2.86 1.22 -36.86
CA VAL A 107 1.53 1.83 -36.94
C VAL A 107 1.55 2.88 -38.04
N LEU A 108 0.68 2.72 -39.04
CA LEU A 108 0.45 3.72 -40.08
C LEU A 108 -0.99 4.18 -40.02
N ASN A 109 -1.24 5.48 -40.10
CA ASN A 109 -2.60 6.00 -40.18
C ASN A 109 -3.05 5.97 -41.64
N ALA A 110 -4.13 5.26 -41.93
CA ALA A 110 -4.78 5.35 -43.24
C ALA A 110 -5.37 6.75 -43.47
N THR A 111 -5.72 7.01 -44.72
CA THR A 111 -6.40 8.25 -45.14
C THR A 111 -7.75 8.47 -44.45
N ASP A 112 -8.38 7.42 -43.92
CA ASP A 112 -9.60 7.48 -43.12
C ASP A 112 -9.34 7.69 -41.61
N GLY A 113 -8.07 7.80 -41.21
CA GLY A 113 -7.64 7.96 -39.82
C GLY A 113 -7.58 6.66 -39.01
N SER A 114 -7.89 5.50 -39.61
CA SER A 114 -7.77 4.22 -38.93
C SER A 114 -6.30 3.75 -38.85
N PRO A 115 -5.86 3.14 -37.73
CA PRO A 115 -4.52 2.60 -37.62
C PRO A 115 -4.42 1.26 -38.36
N HIS A 116 -3.45 1.16 -39.28
CA HIS A 116 -3.01 -0.09 -39.88
C HIS A 116 -1.72 -0.57 -39.20
N LEU A 117 -1.74 -1.84 -38.78
CA LEU A 117 -0.62 -2.49 -38.11
C LEU A 117 0.16 -3.39 -39.08
N PHE A 118 1.48 -3.22 -39.10
CA PHE A 118 2.39 -4.03 -39.89
C PHE A 118 3.38 -4.76 -38.99
N TYR A 119 3.28 -6.08 -38.97
CA TYR A 119 4.18 -6.93 -38.21
C TYR A 119 5.48 -7.18 -38.96
N PRO A 120 6.59 -7.50 -38.25
CA PRO A 120 7.85 -7.87 -38.87
C PRO A 120 7.68 -8.95 -39.94
N GLY A 121 8.24 -8.71 -41.13
CA GLY A 121 8.17 -9.63 -42.27
C GLY A 121 7.01 -9.36 -43.24
N GLN A 122 6.07 -8.48 -42.90
CA GLN A 122 5.09 -7.97 -43.86
C GLN A 122 5.66 -6.79 -44.64
N SER A 123 5.43 -6.76 -45.96
CA SER A 123 5.76 -5.63 -46.83
C SER A 123 4.49 -4.94 -47.33
N TRP A 124 4.63 -3.67 -47.68
CA TRP A 124 3.57 -2.91 -48.32
C TRP A 124 3.58 -3.17 -49.83
N PRO A 125 2.43 -3.32 -50.51
CA PRO A 125 2.38 -3.13 -51.95
C PRO A 125 2.71 -1.66 -52.25
N ASP A 126 3.62 -1.40 -53.19
CA ASP A 126 3.88 -0.03 -53.65
C ASP A 126 2.57 0.62 -54.16
N PRO A 127 2.35 1.92 -53.89
CA PRO A 127 1.16 2.65 -54.32
C PRO A 127 1.11 2.87 -55.84
#